data_AF-A0A9W7STP3-F1
#
_entry.id   AF-A0A9W7STP3-F1
#
_cell.length_a   1.000
_cell.length_b   1.000
_cell.length_c   1.000
_cell.angle_alpha   90.00
_cell.angle_beta   90.00
_cell.angle_gamma   90.00
#
_symmetry.space_group_name_H-M   'P 1'
#
loop_
_entity.id
_entity.type
_entity.pdbx_description
1 polymer ?
#
loop_
_entity_poly.entity_id
_entity_poly.type
_entity_poly.pdbx_seq_one_letter_code
_entity_poly.pdbx_strand_id
1 'polypeptide(L)'
;MFDRQLIDVVAVKLYAEYDAAFVQPDEYVTRGQHFHEEALRLWVLENGQANVANLQALLILTLDSSWRGKDKFGVMLLTVALQMNKDIPMVAGAGSDSLSDTARARTCAAWATHFIDVTCSIALLKVNSPIDSRLSFVPMLPDTNSFWTGRPLNHLSTQYRGNALFRERCILTRLISDVNDLLFSKESVQTASFEEDARQLEGRLTAWYQNLPSDIQYNKDLPAPIFDLHGNYLCVMLTLCATAERMILSPSSDSAAPAPNGNEASERRPDSPAVYWNTGTLQHATQAATVVRDFRTTYGMKMTLAFVFQCAVISSFTLIQYLNGSDELAAAPISPANTLTSPAAAFEETFRCVLGAATHVMIARGACRMIDRTMQMKQVAMPPRVTRMMAGIEQLTWQASDLEHISSTYPNYGVLADSTHGDSVEMERLLKEWEVMSL
;
A
#
# COMPACT_ATOMS: atom_id res chain seq x y z
N MET A 1 -19.46 -20.66 -16.68
CA MET A 1 -18.17 -21.37 -16.81
C MET A 1 -17.12 -20.30 -17.01
N PHE A 2 -16.75 -19.61 -15.93
CA PHE A 2 -15.63 -18.66 -15.91
C PHE A 2 -14.38 -19.46 -16.21
N ASP A 3 -13.86 -19.33 -17.43
CA ASP A 3 -12.69 -20.07 -17.85
C ASP A 3 -11.50 -19.64 -16.97
N ARG A 4 -10.84 -20.59 -16.30
CA ARG A 4 -9.64 -20.33 -15.48
C ARG A 4 -8.59 -19.53 -16.26
N GLN A 5 -8.60 -19.67 -17.59
CA GLN A 5 -7.76 -18.89 -18.50
C GLN A 5 -7.97 -17.38 -18.37
N LEU A 6 -9.18 -16.88 -18.11
CA LEU A 6 -9.43 -15.43 -18.11
C LEU A 6 -8.89 -14.74 -16.84
N ILE A 7 -8.96 -15.42 -15.70
CA ILE A 7 -8.43 -14.96 -14.40
C ILE A 7 -6.89 -14.88 -14.46
N ASP A 8 -6.26 -15.92 -15.01
CA ASP A 8 -4.82 -15.91 -15.29
C ASP A 8 -4.46 -14.85 -16.34
N VAL A 9 -5.31 -14.63 -17.34
CA VAL A 9 -5.12 -13.57 -18.35
C VAL A 9 -5.18 -12.19 -17.72
N VAL A 10 -6.17 -11.82 -16.91
CA VAL A 10 -6.23 -10.44 -16.35
C VAL A 10 -5.01 -10.14 -15.45
N ALA A 11 -4.59 -11.08 -14.60
CA ALA A 11 -3.44 -10.87 -13.70
C ALA A 11 -2.07 -10.88 -14.42
N VAL A 12 -1.89 -11.70 -15.47
CA VAL A 12 -0.63 -11.82 -16.22
C VAL A 12 -0.43 -10.64 -17.19
N LYS A 13 -1.48 -9.94 -17.61
CA LYS A 13 -1.40 -8.96 -18.70
C LYS A 13 -1.01 -7.55 -18.28
N LEU A 14 -1.10 -7.20 -16.99
CA LEU A 14 -0.54 -5.95 -16.48
C LEU A 14 0.97 -5.81 -16.77
N TYR A 15 1.65 -6.92 -17.04
CA TYR A 15 3.08 -6.96 -17.36
C TYR A 15 3.39 -7.57 -18.73
N ALA A 16 2.36 -7.75 -19.57
CA ALA A 16 2.57 -8.24 -20.93
C ALA A 16 3.27 -7.17 -21.79
N GLU A 17 4.27 -7.61 -22.56
CA GLU A 17 5.07 -6.73 -23.44
C GLU A 17 4.76 -6.90 -24.93
N TYR A 18 3.73 -7.67 -25.31
CA TYR A 18 3.37 -7.86 -26.72
C TYR A 18 2.22 -6.92 -27.13
N ASP A 19 2.21 -6.46 -28.39
CA ASP A 19 1.36 -5.36 -28.88
C ASP A 19 -0.14 -5.57 -28.62
N ALA A 20 -0.64 -6.79 -28.78
CA ALA A 20 -2.04 -7.13 -28.54
C ALA A 20 -2.49 -6.97 -27.08
N ALA A 21 -1.58 -6.67 -26.14
CA ALA A 21 -1.94 -6.30 -24.78
C ALA A 21 -2.40 -4.84 -24.64
N PHE A 22 -2.12 -3.97 -25.60
CA PHE A 22 -2.40 -2.53 -25.52
C PHE A 22 -3.64 -2.15 -26.32
N VAL A 23 -4.46 -1.23 -25.81
CA VAL A 23 -5.56 -0.63 -26.58
C VAL A 23 -5.04 0.51 -27.44
N GLN A 24 -4.18 1.35 -26.88
CA GLN A 24 -3.43 2.36 -27.62
C GLN A 24 -1.94 1.96 -27.62
N PRO A 25 -1.33 1.76 -28.80
CA PRO A 25 0.11 1.48 -28.89
C PRO A 25 0.93 2.56 -28.17
N ASP A 26 2.02 2.13 -27.51
CA ASP A 26 2.93 2.98 -26.74
C ASP A 26 2.33 3.71 -25.52
N GLU A 27 1.03 3.59 -25.28
CA GLU A 27 0.37 4.11 -24.08
C GLU A 27 0.21 3.01 -23.02
N TYR A 28 1.21 2.89 -22.16
CA TYR A 28 1.32 1.83 -21.16
C TYR A 28 0.15 1.75 -20.17
N VAL A 29 -0.51 2.87 -19.87
CA VAL A 29 -1.69 2.88 -18.98
C VAL A 29 -2.90 2.17 -19.59
N THR A 30 -2.96 2.01 -20.91
CA THR A 30 -4.03 1.27 -21.61
C THR A 30 -3.77 -0.24 -21.67
N ARG A 31 -2.64 -0.71 -21.15
CA ARG A 31 -2.29 -2.12 -21.12
C ARG A 31 -3.35 -2.93 -20.39
N GLY A 32 -3.78 -4.01 -21.03
CA GLY A 32 -4.78 -4.94 -20.55
C GLY A 32 -6.21 -4.38 -20.43
N GLN A 33 -6.47 -3.15 -20.89
CA GLN A 33 -7.75 -2.48 -20.69
C GLN A 33 -8.93 -3.26 -21.29
N HIS A 34 -8.80 -3.76 -22.52
CA HIS A 34 -9.85 -4.55 -23.15
C HIS A 34 -10.11 -5.90 -22.42
N PHE A 35 -9.10 -6.49 -21.79
CA PHE A 35 -9.29 -7.69 -20.95
C PHE A 35 -10.04 -7.36 -19.66
N HIS A 36 -9.74 -6.22 -19.04
CA HIS A 36 -10.46 -5.73 -17.88
C HIS A 36 -11.93 -5.48 -18.21
N GLU A 37 -12.21 -4.77 -19.31
CA GLU A 37 -13.56 -4.48 -19.78
C GLU A 37 -14.34 -5.75 -20.11
N GLU A 38 -13.70 -6.73 -20.76
CA GLU A 38 -14.32 -8.02 -21.04
C GLU A 38 -14.60 -8.82 -19.78
N ALA A 39 -13.68 -8.82 -18.80
CA ALA A 39 -13.90 -9.48 -17.52
C ALA A 39 -15.07 -8.83 -16.74
N LEU A 40 -15.22 -7.51 -16.80
CA LEU A 40 -16.39 -6.82 -16.25
C LEU A 40 -17.69 -7.18 -16.99
N ARG A 41 -17.65 -7.26 -18.32
CA ARG A 41 -18.80 -7.68 -19.14
C ARG A 41 -19.24 -9.10 -18.76
N LEU A 42 -18.30 -10.02 -18.58
CA LEU A 42 -18.57 -11.39 -18.16
C LEU A 42 -19.07 -11.46 -16.71
N TRP A 43 -18.54 -10.64 -15.82
CA TRP A 43 -19.05 -10.53 -14.44
C TRP A 43 -20.54 -10.15 -14.41
N VAL A 44 -20.98 -9.21 -15.26
CA VAL A 44 -22.40 -8.85 -15.38
C VAL A 44 -23.25 -10.06 -15.79
N LEU A 45 -22.75 -10.94 -16.67
CA LEU A 45 -23.46 -12.14 -17.11
C LEU A 45 -23.58 -13.22 -16.03
N GLU A 46 -22.69 -13.23 -15.03
CA GLU A 46 -22.77 -14.16 -13.90
C GLU A 46 -23.91 -13.82 -12.93
N ASN A 47 -24.54 -12.65 -13.06
CA ASN A 47 -25.74 -12.25 -12.32
C ASN A 47 -25.60 -12.45 -10.78
N GLY A 48 -24.43 -12.10 -10.23
CA GLY A 48 -24.17 -12.16 -8.79
C GLY A 48 -24.00 -13.58 -8.21
N GLN A 49 -23.79 -14.61 -9.03
CA GLN A 49 -23.63 -15.98 -8.53
C GLN A 49 -22.44 -16.11 -7.56
N ALA A 50 -22.74 -16.55 -6.33
CA ALA A 50 -21.76 -16.74 -5.28
C ALA A 50 -21.02 -18.07 -5.44
N ASN A 51 -19.77 -18.00 -5.93
CA ASN A 51 -18.87 -19.15 -6.01
C ASN A 51 -17.40 -18.69 -5.91
N VAL A 52 -16.49 -19.63 -5.65
CA VAL A 52 -15.07 -19.30 -5.40
C VAL A 52 -14.40 -18.63 -6.60
N ALA A 53 -14.77 -19.00 -7.84
CA ALA A 53 -14.19 -18.41 -9.04
C ALA A 53 -14.62 -16.95 -9.20
N ASN A 54 -15.90 -16.64 -9.00
CA ASN A 54 -16.42 -15.27 -9.04
C ASN A 54 -15.84 -14.42 -7.91
N LEU A 55 -15.64 -14.99 -6.72
CA LEU A 55 -14.94 -14.31 -5.63
C LEU A 55 -13.51 -13.94 -6.04
N GLN A 56 -12.73 -14.89 -6.56
CA GLN A 56 -11.37 -14.64 -7.04
C GLN A 56 -11.32 -13.60 -8.17
N ALA A 57 -12.27 -13.65 -9.11
CA ALA A 57 -12.37 -12.67 -10.19
C ALA A 57 -12.63 -11.25 -9.66
N LEU A 58 -13.55 -11.09 -8.70
CA LEU A 58 -13.83 -9.79 -8.08
C LEU A 58 -12.62 -9.21 -7.34
N LEU A 59 -11.82 -10.06 -6.68
CA LEU A 59 -10.59 -9.63 -6.01
C LEU A 59 -9.55 -9.11 -7.01
N ILE A 60 -9.39 -9.78 -8.15
CA ILE A 60 -8.48 -9.31 -9.22
C ILE A 60 -9.00 -8.02 -9.84
N LEU A 61 -10.29 -7.95 -10.18
CA LEU A 61 -10.91 -6.75 -10.73
C LEU A 61 -10.83 -5.55 -9.78
N THR A 62 -10.91 -5.80 -8.47
CA THR A 62 -10.71 -4.77 -7.43
C THR A 62 -9.32 -4.15 -7.55
N LEU A 63 -8.27 -4.97 -7.53
CA LEU A 63 -6.89 -4.50 -7.61
C LEU A 63 -6.58 -3.83 -8.95
N ASP A 64 -7.04 -4.43 -10.05
CA ASP A 64 -6.84 -3.88 -11.40
C ASP A 64 -7.56 -2.53 -11.58
N SER A 65 -8.77 -2.38 -11.04
CA SER A 65 -9.49 -1.09 -11.04
C SER A 65 -8.70 -0.02 -10.29
N SER A 66 -8.10 -0.36 -9.14
CA SER A 66 -7.26 0.57 -8.38
C SER A 66 -6.04 1.01 -9.18
N TRP A 67 -5.33 0.10 -9.86
CA TRP A 67 -4.19 0.46 -10.72
C TRP A 67 -4.56 1.39 -11.87
N ARG A 68 -5.78 1.23 -12.40
CA ARG A 68 -6.36 2.09 -13.43
C ARG A 68 -6.83 3.46 -12.90
N GLY A 69 -6.56 3.78 -11.64
CA GLY A 69 -6.99 5.05 -11.02
C GLY A 69 -8.49 5.09 -10.72
N LYS A 70 -9.14 3.91 -10.64
CA LYS A 70 -10.58 3.74 -10.39
C LYS A 70 -10.81 2.99 -9.07
N ASP A 71 -10.06 3.29 -8.01
CA ASP A 71 -10.22 2.63 -6.70
C ASP A 71 -11.62 2.85 -6.09
N LYS A 72 -12.35 3.92 -6.43
CA LYS A 72 -13.78 4.04 -6.07
C LYS A 72 -14.59 2.84 -6.58
N PHE A 73 -14.38 2.48 -7.84
CA PHE A 73 -15.01 1.31 -8.45
C PHE A 73 -14.45 0.01 -7.88
N GLY A 74 -13.14 -0.07 -7.66
CA GLY A 74 -12.51 -1.21 -6.98
C GLY A 74 -13.11 -1.50 -5.60
N VAL A 75 -13.32 -0.47 -4.77
CA VAL A 75 -13.94 -0.60 -3.44
C VAL A 75 -15.39 -1.10 -3.53
N MET A 76 -16.15 -0.69 -4.56
CA MET A 76 -17.49 -1.25 -4.78
C MET A 76 -17.44 -2.74 -5.12
N LEU A 77 -16.52 -3.17 -5.98
CA LEU A 77 -16.31 -4.58 -6.30
C LEU A 77 -15.89 -5.39 -5.08
N LEU A 78 -14.99 -4.84 -4.25
CA LEU A 78 -14.55 -5.44 -3.00
C LEU A 78 -15.72 -5.62 -2.01
N THR A 79 -16.63 -4.64 -1.93
CA THR A 79 -17.83 -4.75 -1.11
C THR A 79 -18.69 -5.95 -1.53
N VAL A 80 -18.85 -6.15 -2.85
CA VAL A 80 -19.54 -7.33 -3.40
C VAL A 80 -18.76 -8.61 -3.09
N ALA A 81 -17.43 -8.60 -3.21
CA ALA A 81 -16.58 -9.74 -2.87
C ALA A 81 -16.71 -10.14 -1.39
N LEU A 82 -16.73 -9.17 -0.48
CA LEU A 82 -16.93 -9.40 0.95
C LEU A 82 -18.30 -10.02 1.25
N GLN A 83 -19.36 -9.54 0.59
CA GLN A 83 -20.68 -10.14 0.73
C GLN A 83 -20.71 -11.57 0.16
N MET A 84 -20.16 -11.77 -1.04
CA MET A 84 -20.04 -13.10 -1.65
C MET A 84 -19.23 -14.07 -0.78
N ASN A 85 -18.16 -13.58 -0.14
CA ASN A 85 -17.39 -14.39 0.80
C ASN A 85 -18.22 -14.82 2.01
N LYS A 86 -19.21 -14.04 2.46
CA LYS A 86 -20.15 -14.47 3.51
C LYS A 86 -21.08 -15.57 2.99
N ASP A 87 -21.60 -15.38 1.77
CA ASP A 87 -22.61 -16.24 1.15
C ASP A 87 -22.07 -17.62 0.72
N ILE A 88 -20.80 -17.73 0.33
CA ILE A 88 -20.20 -19.02 -0.03
C ILE A 88 -19.96 -19.84 1.26
N PRO A 89 -20.52 -21.07 1.37
CA PRO A 89 -20.31 -21.93 2.53
C PRO A 89 -18.83 -22.20 2.82
N MET A 90 -18.49 -22.33 4.10
CA MET A 90 -17.16 -22.73 4.58
C MET A 90 -17.28 -23.98 5.45
N VAL A 91 -16.33 -24.90 5.30
CA VAL A 91 -16.20 -26.05 6.19
C VAL A 91 -15.51 -25.56 7.46
N ALA A 92 -16.24 -25.53 8.58
CA ALA A 92 -15.67 -25.17 9.88
C ALA A 92 -14.88 -26.34 10.49
N GLY A 93 -13.74 -26.06 11.10
CA GLY A 93 -13.21 -26.88 12.20
C GLY A 93 -12.44 -28.17 11.86
N ALA A 94 -11.93 -28.36 10.65
CA ALA A 94 -10.99 -29.46 10.38
C ALA A 94 -9.55 -28.95 10.40
N GLY A 95 -8.67 -29.60 11.16
CA GLY A 95 -7.22 -29.44 11.03
C GLY A 95 -6.81 -29.59 9.55
N SER A 96 -5.78 -28.86 9.14
CA SER A 96 -5.35 -28.72 7.74
C SER A 96 -5.24 -30.02 6.95
N ASP A 97 -4.92 -31.12 7.63
CA ASP A 97 -4.52 -32.37 7.01
C ASP A 97 -5.70 -33.20 6.48
N SER A 98 -6.96 -32.83 6.77
CA SER A 98 -8.16 -33.52 6.27
C SER A 98 -9.04 -32.69 5.34
N LEU A 99 -8.64 -31.45 5.00
CA LEU A 99 -9.42 -30.59 4.11
C LEU A 99 -9.25 -31.02 2.64
N SER A 100 -10.38 -31.17 1.93
CA SER A 100 -10.37 -31.35 0.47
C SER A 100 -9.72 -30.16 -0.23
N ASP A 101 -9.17 -30.37 -1.44
CA ASP A 101 -8.58 -29.29 -2.25
C ASP A 101 -9.55 -28.11 -2.41
N THR A 102 -10.84 -28.39 -2.62
CA THR A 102 -11.90 -27.38 -2.74
C THR A 102 -12.07 -26.58 -1.46
N ALA A 103 -12.04 -27.24 -0.29
CA ALA A 103 -12.15 -26.56 0.99
C ALA A 103 -10.91 -25.68 1.27
N ARG A 104 -9.71 -26.16 0.94
CA ARG A 104 -8.48 -25.34 1.05
C ARG A 104 -8.53 -24.12 0.13
N ALA A 105 -8.92 -24.30 -1.14
CA ALA A 105 -9.06 -23.20 -2.10
C ALA A 105 -10.05 -22.14 -1.61
N ARG A 106 -11.19 -22.58 -1.08
CA ARG A 106 -12.21 -21.71 -0.47
C ARG A 106 -11.66 -20.90 0.71
N THR A 107 -10.92 -21.54 1.61
CA THR A 107 -10.27 -20.88 2.76
C THR A 107 -9.20 -19.89 2.31
N CYS A 108 -8.40 -20.23 1.30
CA CYS A 108 -7.40 -19.32 0.74
C CYS A 108 -8.05 -18.08 0.11
N ALA A 109 -9.15 -18.26 -0.63
CA ALA A 109 -9.91 -17.16 -1.21
C ALA A 109 -10.54 -16.26 -0.14
N ALA A 110 -11.01 -16.83 0.97
CA ALA A 110 -11.51 -16.06 2.12
C ALA A 110 -10.43 -15.16 2.73
N TRP A 111 -9.26 -15.75 3.01
CA TRP A 111 -8.10 -15.02 3.53
C TRP A 111 -7.62 -13.94 2.56
N ALA A 112 -7.58 -14.24 1.26
CA ALA A 112 -7.24 -13.24 0.24
C ALA A 112 -8.25 -12.09 0.18
N THR A 113 -9.54 -12.36 0.42
CA THR A 113 -10.59 -11.33 0.48
C THR A 113 -10.32 -10.35 1.62
N HIS A 114 -10.07 -10.85 2.83
CA HIS A 114 -9.76 -10.00 3.98
C HIS A 114 -8.39 -9.32 3.86
N PHE A 115 -7.40 -9.99 3.27
CA PHE A 115 -6.12 -9.36 2.98
C PHE A 115 -6.29 -8.13 2.08
N ILE A 116 -7.05 -8.25 0.98
CA ILE A 116 -7.31 -7.12 0.08
C ILE A 116 -8.13 -6.04 0.80
N ASP A 117 -9.16 -6.41 1.56
CA ASP A 117 -9.98 -5.45 2.31
C ASP A 117 -9.16 -4.64 3.31
N VAL A 118 -8.40 -5.31 4.17
CA VAL A 118 -7.56 -4.67 5.19
C VAL A 118 -6.49 -3.78 4.55
N THR A 119 -5.85 -4.26 3.47
CA THR A 119 -4.78 -3.51 2.82
C THR A 119 -5.26 -2.33 1.98
N CYS A 120 -6.41 -2.46 1.30
CA CYS A 120 -7.06 -1.30 0.66
C CYS A 120 -7.53 -0.30 1.71
N SER A 121 -8.12 -0.77 2.81
CA SER A 121 -8.63 0.10 3.87
C SER A 121 -7.51 0.91 4.53
N ILE A 122 -6.37 0.30 4.88
CA ILE A 122 -5.24 1.06 5.42
C ILE A 122 -4.62 2.02 4.39
N ALA A 123 -4.53 1.63 3.11
CA ALA A 123 -4.02 2.50 2.04
C ALA A 123 -4.96 3.68 1.73
N LEU A 124 -6.26 3.53 1.98
CA LEU A 124 -7.27 4.58 1.79
C LEU A 124 -7.62 5.32 3.08
N LEU A 125 -6.99 4.98 4.21
CA LEU A 125 -7.25 5.54 5.54
C LEU A 125 -8.73 5.39 5.96
N LYS A 126 -9.28 4.20 5.74
CA LYS A 126 -10.67 3.83 6.03
C LYS A 126 -10.70 2.63 6.98
N VAL A 127 -11.82 2.47 7.66
CA VAL A 127 -12.11 1.30 8.51
C VAL A 127 -12.33 0.08 7.61
N ASN A 128 -11.67 -1.04 7.91
CA ASN A 128 -11.90 -2.30 7.21
C ASN A 128 -13.12 -3.07 7.75
N SER A 129 -13.56 -4.10 7.01
CA SER A 129 -14.57 -5.02 7.53
C SER A 129 -13.95 -5.95 8.58
N PRO A 130 -14.69 -6.31 9.65
CA PRO A 130 -14.24 -7.30 10.61
C PRO A 130 -13.83 -8.61 9.92
N ILE A 131 -12.70 -9.17 10.32
CA ILE A 131 -12.26 -10.48 9.82
C ILE A 131 -13.32 -11.52 10.15
N ASP A 132 -13.70 -12.31 9.16
CA ASP A 132 -14.69 -13.38 9.32
C ASP A 132 -14.27 -14.35 10.43
N SER A 133 -15.13 -14.53 11.43
CA SER A 133 -14.88 -15.39 12.59
C SER A 133 -14.69 -16.86 12.22
N ARG A 134 -15.15 -17.28 11.03
CA ARG A 134 -14.90 -18.61 10.45
C ARG A 134 -13.41 -18.82 10.10
N LEU A 135 -12.63 -17.75 9.97
CA LEU A 135 -11.18 -17.76 9.73
C LEU A 135 -10.39 -17.76 11.04
N SER A 136 -10.70 -18.71 11.94
CA SER A 136 -10.01 -18.85 13.23
C SER A 136 -8.56 -19.34 13.09
N PHE A 137 -8.26 -20.14 12.07
CA PHE A 137 -6.91 -20.68 11.82
C PHE A 137 -6.37 -20.27 10.45
N VAL A 138 -5.07 -20.02 10.40
CA VAL A 138 -4.34 -19.88 9.13
C VAL A 138 -4.19 -21.27 8.53
N PRO A 139 -4.57 -21.49 7.26
CA PRO A 139 -4.46 -22.81 6.65
C PRO A 139 -2.98 -23.22 6.54
N MET A 140 -2.66 -24.41 7.03
CA MET A 140 -1.37 -25.04 6.74
C MET A 140 -1.48 -25.66 5.34
N LEU A 141 -0.78 -25.07 4.39
CA LEU A 141 -0.70 -25.59 3.03
C LEU A 141 0.56 -26.47 2.91
N PRO A 142 0.54 -27.53 2.07
CA PRO A 142 1.68 -28.42 1.90
C PRO A 142 2.93 -27.65 1.52
N ASP A 143 4.06 -27.93 2.16
CA ASP A 143 5.29 -27.25 1.79
C ASP A 143 5.74 -27.70 0.39
N THR A 144 5.89 -26.75 -0.52
CA THR A 144 6.31 -27.01 -1.90
C THR A 144 7.51 -26.12 -2.19
N ASN A 145 8.68 -26.75 -2.27
CA ASN A 145 9.88 -26.06 -2.73
C ASN A 145 9.71 -25.73 -4.21
N SER A 146 9.36 -24.47 -4.46
CA SER A 146 9.27 -23.90 -5.80
C SER A 146 10.48 -23.01 -6.04
N PHE A 147 10.80 -22.82 -7.32
CA PHE A 147 11.78 -21.82 -7.73
C PHE A 147 11.04 -20.68 -8.39
N TRP A 148 11.38 -19.46 -7.99
CA TRP A 148 10.88 -18.26 -8.62
C TRP A 148 11.93 -17.68 -9.56
N THR A 149 11.50 -17.29 -10.75
CA THR A 149 12.32 -16.57 -11.73
C THR A 149 11.61 -15.28 -12.08
N GLY A 150 12.32 -14.16 -12.05
CA GLY A 150 11.76 -12.84 -12.33
C GLY A 150 11.60 -12.53 -13.81
N ARG A 151 11.33 -13.53 -14.64
CA ARG A 151 11.27 -13.36 -16.10
C ARG A 151 10.14 -12.38 -16.47
N PRO A 152 10.35 -11.52 -17.50
CA PRO A 152 11.56 -11.42 -18.33
C PRO A 152 12.69 -10.56 -17.73
N LEU A 153 12.48 -9.95 -16.57
CA LEU A 153 13.32 -8.88 -16.02
C LEU A 153 14.55 -9.39 -15.24
N ASN A 154 14.44 -10.58 -14.64
CA ASN A 154 15.52 -11.23 -13.92
C ASN A 154 15.52 -12.74 -14.23
N HIS A 155 16.68 -13.28 -14.58
CA HIS A 155 16.86 -14.70 -14.92
C HIS A 155 17.35 -15.54 -13.74
N LEU A 156 17.68 -14.92 -12.60
CA LEU A 156 18.09 -15.63 -11.41
C LEU A 156 16.92 -16.47 -10.87
N SER A 157 17.22 -17.73 -10.63
CA SER A 157 16.31 -18.68 -10.01
C SER A 157 16.61 -18.73 -8.53
N THR A 158 15.64 -18.33 -7.72
CA THR A 158 15.76 -18.28 -6.25
C THR A 158 14.70 -19.17 -5.61
N GLN A 159 15.02 -19.75 -4.46
CA GLN A 159 14.07 -20.58 -3.72
C GLN A 159 12.89 -19.71 -3.29
N TYR A 160 11.68 -20.24 -3.49
CA TYR A 160 10.45 -19.54 -3.18
C TYR A 160 9.44 -20.49 -2.55
N ARG A 161 9.07 -20.19 -1.30
CA ARG A 161 8.07 -20.94 -0.54
C ARG A 161 6.78 -20.14 -0.45
N GLY A 162 6.00 -20.16 -1.54
CA GLY A 162 4.75 -19.40 -1.66
C GLY A 162 3.74 -19.68 -0.55
N ASN A 163 3.70 -20.91 -0.03
CA ASN A 163 2.82 -21.29 1.07
C ASN A 163 3.28 -20.74 2.43
N ALA A 164 4.60 -20.62 2.65
CA ALA A 164 5.14 -19.93 3.82
C ALA A 164 4.82 -18.42 3.76
N LEU A 165 5.01 -17.80 2.59
CA LEU A 165 4.60 -16.41 2.35
C LEU A 165 3.10 -16.22 2.59
N PHE A 166 2.24 -17.10 2.09
CA PHE A 166 0.80 -17.01 2.29
C PHE A 166 0.42 -17.07 3.78
N ARG A 167 1.03 -18.01 4.53
CA ARG A 167 0.83 -18.12 5.97
C ARG A 167 1.19 -16.82 6.69
N GLU A 168 2.35 -16.24 6.40
CA GLU A 168 2.77 -14.99 7.03
C GLU A 168 1.89 -13.80 6.62
N ARG A 169 1.40 -13.76 5.36
CA ARG A 169 0.41 -12.75 4.93
C ARG A 169 -0.90 -12.84 5.72
N CYS A 170 -1.39 -14.04 6.03
CA CYS A 170 -2.60 -14.20 6.85
C CYS A 170 -2.39 -13.70 8.29
N ILE A 171 -1.21 -13.96 8.87
CA ILE A 171 -0.85 -13.45 10.21
C ILE A 171 -0.77 -11.93 10.19
N LEU A 172 -0.06 -11.37 9.22
CA LEU A 172 0.06 -9.93 9.04
C LEU A 172 -1.31 -9.28 8.81
N THR A 173 -2.20 -9.89 8.02
CA THR A 173 -3.57 -9.39 7.79
C THR A 173 -4.32 -9.11 9.11
N ARG A 174 -4.19 -10.01 10.10
CA ARG A 174 -4.80 -9.78 11.43
C ARG A 174 -4.15 -8.61 12.16
N LEU A 175 -2.82 -8.53 12.17
CA LEU A 175 -2.11 -7.43 12.81
C LEU A 175 -2.47 -6.08 12.17
N ILE A 176 -2.63 -6.04 10.84
CA ILE A 176 -3.04 -4.83 10.14
C ILE A 176 -4.50 -4.48 10.47
N SER A 177 -5.39 -5.46 10.59
CA SER A 177 -6.77 -5.21 11.04
C SER A 177 -6.79 -4.59 12.44
N ASP A 178 -6.01 -5.12 13.38
CA ASP A 178 -5.91 -4.56 14.73
C ASP A 178 -5.41 -3.10 14.71
N VAL A 179 -4.42 -2.80 13.85
CA VAL A 179 -3.93 -1.42 13.64
C VAL A 179 -5.00 -0.54 13.00
N ASN A 180 -5.67 -1.03 11.96
CA ASN A 180 -6.72 -0.28 11.28
C ASN A 180 -7.86 0.10 12.24
N ASP A 181 -8.30 -0.87 13.05
CA ASP A 181 -9.30 -0.66 14.09
C ASP A 181 -8.83 0.39 15.10
N LEU A 182 -7.59 0.31 15.61
CA LEU A 182 -7.04 1.31 16.51
C LEU A 182 -7.02 2.72 15.89
N LEU A 183 -6.60 2.85 14.63
CA LEU A 183 -6.36 4.14 14.00
C LEU A 183 -7.62 4.82 13.44
N PHE A 184 -8.62 4.05 13.02
CA PHE A 184 -9.74 4.58 12.24
C PHE A 184 -11.12 4.29 12.84
N SER A 185 -11.24 3.38 13.82
CA SER A 185 -12.51 3.19 14.52
C SER A 185 -12.82 4.39 15.41
N LYS A 186 -14.09 4.80 15.46
CA LYS A 186 -14.51 5.97 16.26
C LYS A 186 -14.32 5.77 17.77
N GLU A 187 -14.34 4.52 18.23
CA GLU A 187 -14.28 4.16 19.64
C GLU A 187 -12.84 4.16 20.19
N SER A 188 -11.84 3.93 19.35
CA SER A 188 -10.43 3.80 19.75
C SER A 188 -9.68 5.13 19.79
N VAL A 189 -10.05 6.09 18.94
CA VAL A 189 -9.34 7.39 18.80
C VAL A 189 -9.54 8.31 20.02
N GLN A 190 -10.49 7.99 20.91
CA GLN A 190 -10.84 8.82 22.07
C GLN A 190 -10.40 8.23 23.42
N THR A 191 -9.63 7.14 23.42
CA THR A 191 -9.24 6.48 24.68
C THR A 191 -7.97 7.10 25.27
N ALA A 192 -7.94 7.24 26.60
CA ALA A 192 -6.74 7.64 27.32
C ALA A 192 -5.57 6.64 27.19
N SER A 193 -5.84 5.42 26.68
CA SER A 193 -4.88 4.33 26.48
C SER A 193 -4.27 4.28 25.08
N PHE A 194 -4.64 5.17 24.16
CA PHE A 194 -4.24 5.09 22.75
C PHE A 194 -2.72 4.89 22.54
N GLU A 195 -1.88 5.64 23.26
CA GLU A 195 -0.41 5.52 23.13
C GLU A 195 0.09 4.13 23.56
N GLU A 196 -0.47 3.59 24.65
CA GLU A 196 -0.12 2.26 25.16
C GLU A 196 -0.53 1.16 24.16
N ASP A 197 -1.76 1.26 23.65
CA ASP A 197 -2.30 0.33 22.65
C ASP A 197 -1.47 0.39 21.35
N ALA A 198 -1.10 1.59 20.90
CA ALA A 198 -0.24 1.80 19.73
C ALA A 198 1.15 1.17 19.91
N ARG A 199 1.78 1.36 21.08
CA ARG A 199 3.08 0.73 21.40
C ARG A 199 2.97 -0.79 21.47
N GLN A 200 1.88 -1.32 22.02
CA GLN A 200 1.65 -2.76 22.07
C GLN A 200 1.56 -3.35 20.66
N LEU A 201 0.83 -2.70 19.75
CA LEU A 201 0.72 -3.14 18.36
C LEU A 201 2.04 -3.01 17.59
N GLU A 202 2.78 -1.92 17.78
CA GLU A 202 4.13 -1.75 17.23
C GLU A 202 5.06 -2.89 17.68
N GLY A 203 5.03 -3.24 18.96
CA GLY A 203 5.80 -4.35 19.52
C GLY A 203 5.42 -5.70 18.92
N ARG A 204 4.12 -5.98 18.75
CA ARG A 204 3.62 -7.20 18.10
C ARG A 204 4.04 -7.29 16.63
N LEU A 205 3.92 -6.20 15.88
CA LEU A 205 4.36 -6.10 14.48
C LEU A 205 5.86 -6.31 14.33
N THR A 206 6.66 -5.67 15.18
CA THR A 206 8.12 -5.79 15.18
C THR A 206 8.55 -7.20 15.56
N ALA A 207 7.95 -7.80 16.58
CA ALA A 207 8.22 -9.18 16.97
C ALA A 207 7.86 -10.17 15.85
N TRP A 208 6.73 -9.97 15.16
CA TRP A 208 6.37 -10.78 14.01
C TRP A 208 7.42 -10.66 12.89
N TYR A 209 7.83 -9.43 12.55
CA TYR A 209 8.80 -9.17 11.49
C TYR A 209 10.19 -9.77 11.77
N GLN A 210 10.64 -9.71 13.02
CA GLN A 210 11.92 -10.29 13.46
C GLN A 210 11.93 -11.82 13.44
N ASN A 211 10.76 -12.44 13.69
CA ASN A 211 10.61 -13.90 13.73
C ASN A 211 10.21 -14.50 12.38
N LEU A 212 10.31 -13.73 11.28
CA LEU A 212 10.09 -14.27 9.95
C LEU A 212 11.05 -15.43 9.68
N PRO A 213 10.56 -16.53 9.07
CA PRO A 213 11.40 -17.61 8.57
C PRO A 213 12.55 -17.10 7.69
N SER A 214 13.71 -17.73 7.78
CA SER A 214 14.94 -17.27 7.11
C SER A 214 14.83 -17.15 5.59
N ASP A 215 13.95 -17.93 4.97
CA ASP A 215 13.68 -17.92 3.52
C ASP A 215 12.82 -16.75 3.06
N ILE A 216 12.13 -16.06 3.99
CA ILE A 216 11.33 -14.86 3.71
C ILE A 216 11.77 -13.66 4.55
N GLN A 217 12.89 -13.77 5.24
CA GLN A 217 13.54 -12.65 5.92
C GLN A 217 14.16 -11.69 4.89
N TYR A 218 14.17 -10.40 5.21
CA TYR A 218 14.62 -9.37 4.27
C TYR A 218 16.05 -9.61 3.80
N ASN A 219 16.21 -9.67 2.47
CA ASN A 219 17.49 -9.52 1.80
C ASN A 219 17.28 -8.83 0.44
N LYS A 220 18.35 -8.29 -0.15
CA LYS A 220 18.27 -7.56 -1.43
C LYS A 220 17.99 -8.47 -2.65
N ASP A 221 18.21 -9.77 -2.50
CA ASP A 221 18.16 -10.78 -3.57
C ASP A 221 16.88 -11.65 -3.44
N LEU A 222 15.79 -11.06 -2.94
CA LEU A 222 14.52 -11.73 -2.70
C LEU A 222 13.66 -11.87 -3.97
N PRO A 223 12.87 -12.95 -4.10
CA PRO A 223 11.73 -12.99 -5.02
C PRO A 223 10.81 -11.76 -4.90
N ALA A 224 10.30 -11.27 -6.03
CA ALA A 224 9.41 -10.09 -6.07
C ALA A 224 8.21 -10.17 -5.09
N PRO A 225 7.48 -11.31 -4.93
CA PRO A 225 6.37 -11.38 -3.98
C PRO A 225 6.75 -11.22 -2.50
N ILE A 226 8.04 -11.41 -2.16
CA ILE A 226 8.54 -11.24 -0.79
C ILE A 226 8.88 -9.76 -0.54
N PHE A 227 9.37 -9.02 -1.53
CA PHE A 227 9.47 -7.56 -1.44
C PHE A 227 8.12 -6.91 -1.08
N ASP A 228 7.03 -7.45 -1.64
CA ASP A 228 5.67 -6.99 -1.36
C ASP A 228 5.24 -7.24 0.10
N LEU A 229 5.71 -8.33 0.74
CA LEU A 229 5.49 -8.59 2.17
C LEU A 229 6.20 -7.55 3.05
N HIS A 230 7.47 -7.27 2.76
CA HIS A 230 8.24 -6.26 3.50
C HIS A 230 7.68 -4.87 3.29
N GLY A 231 7.25 -4.54 2.06
CA GLY A 231 6.55 -3.30 1.77
C GLY A 231 5.26 -3.18 2.57
N ASN A 232 4.47 -4.25 2.68
CA ASN A 232 3.21 -4.23 3.42
C ASN A 232 3.43 -3.93 4.91
N TYR A 233 4.41 -4.60 5.52
CA TYR A 233 4.85 -4.30 6.90
C TYR A 233 5.24 -2.83 7.07
N LEU A 234 6.11 -2.30 6.19
CA LEU A 234 6.59 -0.93 6.29
C LEU A 234 5.48 0.10 6.07
N CYS A 235 4.52 -0.18 5.18
CA CYS A 235 3.36 0.69 5.00
C CYS A 235 2.53 0.83 6.28
N VAL A 236 2.36 -0.27 7.00
CA VAL A 236 1.57 -0.31 8.23
C VAL A 236 2.31 0.39 9.36
N MET A 237 3.62 0.12 9.52
CA MET A 237 4.45 0.81 10.52
C MET A 237 4.49 2.32 10.27
N LEU A 238 4.67 2.75 9.02
CA LEU A 238 4.64 4.17 8.65
C LEU A 238 3.30 4.82 8.98
N THR A 239 2.20 4.15 8.64
CA THR A 239 0.85 4.68 8.90
C THR A 239 0.57 4.76 10.41
N LEU A 240 0.99 3.76 11.17
CA LEU A 240 0.90 3.72 12.63
C LEU A 240 1.69 4.86 13.26
N CYS A 241 2.99 4.96 12.98
CA CYS A 241 3.85 5.98 13.59
C CYS A 241 3.37 7.40 13.22
N ALA A 242 3.08 7.67 11.95
CA ALA A 242 2.66 8.99 11.49
C ALA A 242 1.29 9.41 12.06
N THR A 243 0.39 8.45 12.28
CA THR A 243 -0.93 8.71 12.87
C THR A 243 -0.86 8.84 14.38
N ALA A 244 -0.06 8.02 15.04
CA ALA A 244 0.15 8.10 16.48
C ALA A 244 0.79 9.44 16.89
N GLU A 245 1.81 9.90 16.16
CA GLU A 245 2.40 11.23 16.37
C GLU A 245 1.32 12.31 16.31
N ARG A 246 0.48 12.29 15.27
CA ARG A 246 -0.58 13.29 15.06
C ARG A 246 -1.62 13.28 16.18
N MET A 247 -2.07 12.10 16.60
CA MET A 247 -3.07 11.97 17.66
C MET A 247 -2.54 12.46 19.00
N ILE A 248 -1.26 12.21 19.30
CA ILE A 248 -0.60 12.70 20.53
C ILE A 248 -0.42 14.23 20.50
N LEU A 249 -0.14 14.81 19.34
CA LEU A 249 0.01 16.26 19.17
C LEU A 249 -1.33 17.00 19.09
N SER A 250 -2.43 16.30 18.84
CA SER A 250 -3.75 16.91 18.72
C SER A 250 -4.21 17.43 20.10
N PRO A 251 -4.54 18.72 20.25
CA PRO A 251 -5.01 19.23 21.53
C PRO A 251 -6.32 18.55 21.89
N SER A 252 -6.36 17.91 23.06
CA SER A 252 -7.57 17.32 23.62
C SER A 252 -8.65 18.40 23.63
N SER A 253 -9.80 18.13 23.01
CA SER A 253 -10.95 19.04 22.93
C SER A 253 -11.50 19.50 24.28
N ASP A 254 -11.00 18.95 25.39
CA ASP A 254 -11.35 19.29 26.77
C ASP A 254 -10.42 20.34 27.42
N SER A 255 -9.32 20.77 26.78
CA SER A 255 -8.43 21.80 27.35
C SER A 255 -8.75 23.20 26.81
N ALA A 256 -9.87 23.77 27.27
CA ALA A 256 -10.17 25.19 27.11
C ALA A 256 -9.39 26.04 28.13
N ALA A 257 -8.07 25.90 28.17
CA ALA A 257 -7.20 26.82 28.92
C ALA A 257 -6.67 27.91 27.97
N PRO A 258 -6.74 29.20 28.33
CA PRO A 258 -6.21 30.27 27.49
C PRO A 258 -4.70 30.10 27.36
N ALA A 259 -4.22 30.11 26.11
CA ALA A 259 -2.81 30.02 25.77
C ALA A 259 -2.00 31.07 26.53
N PRO A 260 -0.88 30.71 27.20
CA PRO A 260 0.07 31.69 27.68
C PRO A 260 0.71 32.36 26.45
N ASN A 261 0.73 33.70 26.47
CA ASN A 261 1.30 34.53 25.44
C ASN A 261 2.76 34.12 25.09
N GLY A 262 3.01 33.97 23.78
CA GLY A 262 4.19 34.49 23.09
C GLY A 262 5.57 33.94 23.44
N ASN A 263 6.22 33.35 22.42
CA ASN A 263 7.67 33.17 22.30
C ASN A 263 8.35 32.06 23.11
N GLU A 264 7.72 30.89 23.25
CA GLU A 264 8.47 29.65 23.41
C GLU A 264 8.28 28.82 22.14
N ALA A 265 9.28 28.87 21.25
CA ALA A 265 9.49 27.78 20.32
C ALA A 265 9.61 26.53 21.19
N SER A 266 8.54 25.72 21.22
CA SER A 266 8.44 24.55 22.09
C SER A 266 9.61 23.63 21.79
N GLU A 267 10.67 23.72 22.59
CA GLU A 267 11.75 22.75 22.61
C GLU A 267 11.11 21.42 22.97
N ARG A 268 10.82 20.60 21.95
CA ARG A 268 10.31 19.24 22.14
C ARG A 268 11.28 18.53 23.06
N ARG A 269 10.83 18.12 24.25
CA ARG A 269 11.65 17.29 25.13
C ARG A 269 12.11 16.07 24.34
N PRO A 270 13.41 15.71 24.37
CA PRO A 270 13.95 14.57 23.64
C PRO A 270 13.18 13.26 23.92
N ASP A 271 12.65 13.11 25.14
CA ASP A 271 11.93 11.91 25.59
C ASP A 271 10.39 12.00 25.44
N SER A 272 9.87 12.96 24.66
CA SER A 272 8.42 13.05 24.46
C SER A 272 7.88 11.92 23.57
N PRO A 273 6.68 11.39 23.83
CA PRO A 273 6.04 10.40 22.96
C PRO A 273 5.95 10.82 21.49
N ALA A 274 5.69 12.11 21.21
CA ALA A 274 5.65 12.62 19.85
C ALA A 274 7.01 12.50 19.14
N VAL A 275 8.13 12.75 19.83
CA VAL A 275 9.48 12.58 19.26
C VAL A 275 9.79 11.11 18.96
N TYR A 276 9.35 10.18 19.81
CA TYR A 276 9.46 8.75 19.57
C TYR A 276 8.78 8.35 18.24
N TRP A 277 7.51 8.72 18.07
CA TRP A 277 6.75 8.37 16.87
C TRP A 277 7.25 9.09 15.61
N ASN A 278 7.72 10.33 15.74
CA ASN A 278 8.36 11.05 14.64
C ASN A 278 9.65 10.36 14.17
N THR A 279 10.49 9.95 15.13
CA THR A 279 11.73 9.20 14.86
C THR A 279 11.42 7.87 14.19
N GLY A 280 10.44 7.13 14.70
CA GLY A 280 9.95 5.89 14.10
C GLY A 280 9.46 6.11 12.67
N THR A 281 8.69 7.18 12.43
CA THR A 281 8.19 7.53 11.08
C THR A 281 9.34 7.72 10.09
N LEU A 282 10.37 8.49 10.45
CA LEU A 282 11.51 8.74 9.59
C LEU A 282 12.37 7.46 9.38
N GLN A 283 12.55 6.64 10.42
CA GLN A 283 13.26 5.35 10.32
C GLN A 283 12.56 4.37 9.38
N HIS A 284 11.24 4.23 9.47
CA HIS A 284 10.51 3.34 8.57
C HIS A 284 10.45 3.90 7.14
N ALA A 285 10.44 5.23 6.95
CA ALA A 285 10.43 5.86 5.62
C ALA A 285 11.76 5.62 4.89
N THR A 286 12.87 5.77 5.60
CA THR A 286 14.21 5.48 5.10
C THR A 286 14.44 3.98 4.82
N GLN A 287 13.90 3.11 5.67
CA GLN A 287 13.88 1.67 5.41
C GLN A 287 13.04 1.32 4.18
N ALA A 288 11.84 1.91 4.03
CA ALA A 288 10.99 1.73 2.85
C ALA A 288 11.69 2.19 1.57
N ALA A 289 12.37 3.33 1.60
CA ALA A 289 13.20 3.80 0.48
C ALA A 289 14.27 2.77 0.09
N THR A 290 14.86 2.08 1.07
CA THR A 290 15.86 1.03 0.86
C THR A 290 15.25 -0.20 0.19
N VAL A 291 14.10 -0.67 0.68
CA VAL A 291 13.37 -1.82 0.08
C VAL A 291 12.96 -1.51 -1.36
N VAL A 292 12.43 -0.32 -1.60
CA VAL A 292 11.99 0.14 -2.91
C VAL A 292 13.17 0.29 -3.88
N ARG A 293 14.31 0.80 -3.41
CA ARG A 293 15.58 0.84 -4.17
C ARG A 293 16.00 -0.55 -4.59
N ASP A 294 16.09 -1.47 -3.63
CA ASP A 294 16.60 -2.82 -3.85
C ASP A 294 15.68 -3.57 -4.84
N PHE A 295 14.35 -3.43 -4.71
CA PHE A 295 13.39 -3.93 -5.69
C PHE A 295 13.64 -3.35 -7.09
N ARG A 296 13.75 -2.01 -7.21
CA ARG A 296 13.99 -1.35 -8.49
C ARG A 296 15.31 -1.79 -9.13
N THR A 297 16.37 -1.95 -8.34
CA THR A 297 17.67 -2.39 -8.89
C THR A 297 17.63 -3.82 -9.41
N THR A 298 16.80 -4.67 -8.80
CA THR A 298 16.71 -6.09 -9.15
C THR A 298 15.69 -6.36 -10.26
N TYR A 299 14.59 -5.60 -10.32
CA TYR A 299 13.47 -5.87 -11.24
C TYR A 299 13.10 -4.69 -12.14
N GLY A 300 13.63 -3.49 -11.89
CA GLY A 300 13.16 -2.26 -12.52
C GLY A 300 11.78 -1.82 -12.03
N MET A 301 11.21 -0.80 -12.68
CA MET A 301 9.84 -0.32 -12.40
C MET A 301 8.82 -0.68 -13.48
N LYS A 302 9.22 -1.49 -14.47
CA LYS A 302 8.29 -2.06 -15.48
C LYS A 302 7.22 -2.95 -14.86
N MET A 303 7.56 -3.57 -13.73
CA MET A 303 6.65 -4.29 -12.86
C MET A 303 6.45 -3.46 -11.60
N THR A 304 5.21 -3.09 -11.30
CA THR A 304 4.86 -2.30 -10.13
C THR A 304 4.11 -3.18 -9.14
N LEU A 305 4.74 -3.54 -8.03
CA LEU A 305 4.07 -4.25 -6.94
C LEU A 305 3.30 -3.28 -6.05
N ALA A 306 2.16 -3.73 -5.51
CA ALA A 306 1.25 -2.89 -4.73
C ALA A 306 1.95 -2.22 -3.56
N PHE A 307 2.66 -2.98 -2.73
CA PHE A 307 3.29 -2.39 -1.54
C PHE A 307 4.64 -1.74 -1.81
N VAL A 308 5.32 -2.09 -2.90
CA VAL A 308 6.49 -1.31 -3.36
C VAL A 308 6.05 0.08 -3.80
N PHE A 309 4.98 0.16 -4.59
CA PHE A 309 4.36 1.43 -4.98
C PHE A 309 3.86 2.21 -3.75
N GLN A 310 3.09 1.54 -2.87
CA GLN A 310 2.55 2.18 -1.68
C GLN A 310 3.67 2.74 -0.80
N CYS A 311 4.72 1.95 -0.51
CA CYS A 311 5.91 2.41 0.21
C CYS A 311 6.53 3.63 -0.46
N ALA A 312 6.74 3.59 -1.77
CA ALA A 312 7.31 4.71 -2.50
C ALA A 312 6.47 5.99 -2.34
N VAL A 313 5.14 5.89 -2.42
CA VAL A 313 4.24 7.04 -2.29
C VAL A 313 4.21 7.58 -0.86
N ILE A 314 3.91 6.75 0.13
CA ILE A 314 3.78 7.21 1.52
C ILE A 314 5.10 7.75 2.04
N SER A 315 6.23 7.10 1.73
CA SER A 315 7.54 7.58 2.15
C SER A 315 7.90 8.88 1.44
N SER A 316 7.55 9.05 0.16
CA SER A 316 7.77 10.34 -0.51
C SER A 316 7.00 11.46 0.18
N PHE A 317 5.71 11.28 0.50
CA PHE A 317 4.94 12.27 1.24
C PHE A 317 5.54 12.57 2.63
N THR A 318 5.87 11.52 3.39
CA THR A 318 6.49 11.64 4.71
C THR A 318 7.81 12.39 4.66
N LEU A 319 8.65 12.13 3.66
CA LEU A 319 10.00 12.70 3.60
C LEU A 319 10.01 14.19 3.22
N ILE A 320 8.94 14.73 2.63
CA ILE A 320 8.84 16.16 2.28
C ILE A 320 9.15 17.06 3.49
N GLN A 321 8.63 16.71 4.68
CA GLN A 321 8.82 17.52 5.88
C GLN A 321 10.28 17.55 6.39
N TYR A 322 11.12 16.64 5.93
CA TYR A 322 12.53 16.52 6.33
C TYR A 322 13.51 17.02 5.27
N LEU A 323 13.04 17.45 4.09
CA LEU A 323 13.91 17.90 2.99
C LEU A 323 14.66 19.20 3.28
N ASN A 324 14.09 20.07 4.13
CA ASN A 324 14.73 21.32 4.53
C ASN A 324 15.60 21.17 5.80
N GLY A 325 15.57 19.99 6.45
CA GLY A 325 16.29 19.70 7.69
C GLY A 325 17.67 19.07 7.45
N SER A 326 18.55 19.17 8.44
CA SER A 326 19.87 18.49 8.46
C SER A 326 19.81 17.16 9.22
N ASP A 327 18.62 16.54 9.29
CA ASP A 327 18.38 15.39 10.14
C ASP A 327 18.96 14.13 9.51
N GLU A 328 20.22 13.82 9.83
CA GLU A 328 20.79 12.50 9.57
C GLU A 328 20.45 11.56 10.74
N LEU A 329 19.77 10.46 10.43
CA LEU A 329 19.44 9.44 11.42
C LEU A 329 20.59 8.45 11.61
N ALA A 330 20.78 8.02 12.87
CA ALA A 330 21.45 6.75 13.15
C ALA A 330 20.62 5.59 12.60
N ALA A 331 21.28 4.59 12.01
CA ALA A 331 20.61 3.39 11.52
C ALA A 331 19.84 2.68 12.65
N ALA A 332 18.59 2.29 12.40
CA ALA A 332 17.83 1.52 13.38
C ALA A 332 18.50 0.16 13.66
N PRO A 333 18.35 -0.43 14.86
CA PRO A 333 19.02 -1.69 15.21
C PRO A 333 18.68 -2.88 14.28
N ILE A 334 17.56 -2.81 13.57
CA ILE A 334 17.02 -3.88 12.71
C ILE A 334 17.09 -3.47 11.22
N SER A 335 17.71 -2.34 10.91
CA SER A 335 17.84 -1.87 9.54
C SER A 335 18.88 -2.69 8.76
N PRO A 336 18.65 -2.96 7.46
CA PRO A 336 19.68 -3.47 6.57
C PRO A 336 20.95 -2.62 6.66
N ALA A 337 22.13 -3.24 6.55
CA ALA A 337 23.42 -2.54 6.66
C ALA A 337 23.63 -1.38 5.65
N ASN A 338 22.81 -1.33 4.59
CA ASN A 338 22.85 -0.33 3.53
C ASN A 338 21.58 0.54 3.47
N THR A 339 20.90 0.72 4.61
CA THR A 339 19.74 1.62 4.70
C THR A 339 20.12 3.04 4.34
N LEU A 340 19.29 3.69 3.52
CA LEU A 340 19.45 5.11 3.19
C LEU A 340 19.19 5.96 4.43
N THR A 341 20.22 6.57 5.02
CA THR A 341 20.06 7.38 6.25
C THR A 341 19.72 8.84 6.00
N SER A 342 19.99 9.36 4.80
CA SER A 342 19.68 10.74 4.41
C SER A 342 18.22 10.86 3.93
N PRO A 343 17.40 11.75 4.53
CA PRO A 343 16.02 11.97 4.10
C PRO A 343 15.92 12.42 2.63
N ALA A 344 16.84 13.27 2.19
CA ALA A 344 16.91 13.72 0.80
C ALA A 344 17.20 12.57 -0.16
N ALA A 345 18.18 11.71 0.15
CA ALA A 345 18.49 10.54 -0.68
C ALA A 345 17.34 9.52 -0.69
N ALA A 346 16.70 9.32 0.45
CA ALA A 346 15.52 8.47 0.56
C ALA A 346 14.37 9.00 -0.30
N PHE A 347 14.09 10.31 -0.25
CA PHE A 347 13.04 10.95 -1.06
C PHE A 347 13.35 10.85 -2.55
N GLU A 348 14.59 11.13 -2.97
CA GLU A 348 14.99 11.01 -4.38
C GLU A 348 14.73 9.61 -4.92
N GLU A 349 14.95 8.58 -4.10
CA GLU A 349 14.79 7.18 -4.48
C GLU A 349 13.33 6.73 -4.48
N THR A 350 12.56 7.08 -3.44
CA THR A 350 11.13 6.74 -3.39
C THR A 350 10.39 7.44 -4.52
N PHE A 351 10.63 8.74 -4.73
CA PHE A 351 9.97 9.51 -5.78
C PHE A 351 10.37 9.03 -7.19
N ARG A 352 11.63 8.63 -7.40
CA ARG A 352 12.06 7.96 -8.64
C ARG A 352 11.23 6.72 -8.93
N CYS A 353 10.89 5.94 -7.91
CA CYS A 353 10.07 4.75 -8.09
C CYS A 353 8.60 5.09 -8.35
N VAL A 354 8.04 6.13 -7.70
CA VAL A 354 6.69 6.61 -8.04
C VAL A 354 6.64 7.09 -9.49
N LEU A 355 7.63 7.87 -9.95
CA LEU A 355 7.75 8.30 -11.34
C LEU A 355 7.85 7.11 -12.32
N GLY A 356 8.66 6.11 -11.97
CA GLY A 356 8.76 4.88 -12.77
C GLY A 356 7.42 4.18 -12.90
N ALA A 357 6.67 4.02 -11.79
CA ALA A 357 5.33 3.46 -11.81
C ALA A 357 4.33 4.33 -12.59
N ALA A 358 4.44 5.66 -12.54
CA ALA A 358 3.57 6.59 -13.25
C ALA A 358 3.64 6.47 -14.78
N THR A 359 4.74 5.92 -15.31
CA THR A 359 4.82 5.58 -16.73
C THR A 359 3.97 4.37 -17.11
N HIS A 360 3.48 3.59 -16.13
CA HIS A 360 2.80 2.31 -16.36
C HIS A 360 1.35 2.27 -15.84
N VAL A 361 1.04 2.95 -14.73
CA VAL A 361 -0.27 2.86 -14.07
C VAL A 361 -0.82 4.23 -13.71
N MET A 362 -2.13 4.40 -13.89
CA MET A 362 -2.81 5.69 -13.75
C MET A 362 -2.81 6.20 -12.30
N ILE A 363 -2.97 5.32 -11.32
CA ILE A 363 -2.91 5.71 -9.90
C ILE A 363 -1.56 6.35 -9.53
N ALA A 364 -0.47 5.89 -10.14
CA ALA A 364 0.85 6.45 -9.89
C ALA A 364 1.05 7.83 -10.54
N ARG A 365 0.40 8.09 -11.68
CA ARG A 365 0.34 9.44 -12.29
C ARG A 365 -0.30 10.45 -11.34
N GLY A 366 -1.47 10.11 -10.82
CA GLY A 366 -2.16 10.92 -9.81
C GLY A 366 -1.32 11.12 -8.55
N ALA A 367 -0.66 10.07 -8.05
CA ALA A 367 0.23 10.16 -6.89
C ALA A 367 1.43 11.09 -7.12
N CYS A 368 2.10 11.00 -8.29
CA CYS A 368 3.19 11.91 -8.65
C CYS A 368 2.73 13.38 -8.63
N ARG A 369 1.57 13.65 -9.24
CA ARG A 369 1.01 15.00 -9.32
C ARG A 369 0.66 15.55 -7.94
N MET A 370 0.13 14.71 -7.05
CA MET A 370 -0.12 15.11 -5.66
C MET A 370 1.16 15.42 -4.89
N ILE A 371 2.20 14.59 -5.02
CA ILE A 371 3.47 14.84 -4.32
C ILE A 371 4.10 16.16 -4.79
N ASP A 372 4.17 16.39 -6.10
CA ASP A 372 4.69 17.65 -6.68
C ASP A 372 3.92 18.86 -6.15
N ARG A 373 2.59 18.80 -6.18
CA ARG A 373 1.76 19.92 -5.72
C ARG A 373 1.84 20.14 -4.21
N THR A 374 1.93 19.08 -3.42
CA THR A 374 2.16 19.19 -1.96
C THR A 374 3.49 19.86 -1.64
N MET A 375 4.56 19.56 -2.38
CA MET A 375 5.84 20.24 -2.18
C MET A 375 5.76 21.74 -2.49
N GLN A 376 5.07 22.11 -3.58
CA GLN A 376 4.84 23.51 -3.94
C GLN A 376 4.02 24.24 -2.86
N MET A 377 2.96 23.62 -2.35
CA MET A 377 2.13 24.18 -1.28
C MET A 377 2.92 24.37 0.03
N LYS A 378 3.77 23.40 0.39
CA LYS A 378 4.65 23.48 1.56
C LYS A 378 5.91 24.35 1.32
N GLN A 379 6.05 24.95 0.14
CA GLN A 379 7.20 25.77 -0.26
C GLN A 379 8.55 25.04 -0.07
N VAL A 380 8.57 23.72 -0.28
CA VAL A 380 9.76 22.88 -0.20
C VAL A 380 10.37 22.73 -1.59
N ALA A 381 11.65 23.04 -1.73
CA ALA A 381 12.34 22.92 -3.01
C ALA A 381 12.53 21.44 -3.40
N MET A 382 12.15 21.11 -4.63
CA MET A 382 12.38 19.78 -5.21
C MET A 382 13.89 19.53 -5.39
N PRO A 383 14.43 18.36 -4.99
CA PRO A 383 15.83 18.03 -5.23
C PRO A 383 16.20 18.11 -6.73
N PRO A 384 17.36 18.70 -7.11
CA PRO A 384 17.71 18.93 -8.52
C PRO A 384 17.76 17.67 -9.40
N ARG A 385 18.04 16.50 -8.80
CA ARG A 385 18.00 15.21 -9.50
C ARG A 385 16.57 14.83 -9.86
N VAL A 386 15.61 15.07 -8.95
CA VAL A 386 14.19 14.82 -9.18
C VAL A 386 13.62 15.76 -10.23
N THR A 387 13.91 17.06 -10.15
CA THR A 387 13.47 18.03 -11.16
C THR A 387 13.91 17.63 -12.57
N ARG A 388 15.16 17.17 -12.73
CA ARG A 388 15.66 16.66 -14.02
C ARG A 388 14.95 15.40 -14.49
N MET A 389 14.64 14.48 -13.58
CA MET A 389 13.89 13.26 -13.91
C MET A 389 12.48 13.60 -14.40
N MET A 390 11.76 14.47 -13.68
CA MET A 390 10.42 14.90 -14.06
C MET A 390 10.39 15.57 -15.44
N ALA A 391 11.30 16.50 -15.71
CA ALA A 391 11.40 17.17 -17.00
C ALA A 391 11.64 16.18 -18.17
N GLY A 392 12.31 15.05 -17.91
CA GLY A 392 12.58 14.03 -18.91
C GLY A 392 11.38 13.13 -19.25
N ILE A 393 10.36 13.07 -18.40
CA ILE A 393 9.21 12.15 -18.55
C ILE A 393 7.85 12.86 -18.41
N GLU A 394 7.84 14.19 -18.41
CA GLU A 394 6.65 15.02 -18.17
C GLU A 394 5.46 14.57 -19.03
N GLN A 395 5.69 14.40 -20.34
CA GLN A 395 4.68 13.96 -21.30
C GLN A 395 4.17 12.53 -21.07
N LEU A 396 4.90 11.69 -20.33
CA LEU A 396 4.51 10.31 -20.04
C LEU A 396 3.78 10.16 -18.70
N THR A 397 3.97 11.11 -17.79
CA THR A 397 3.51 11.01 -16.40
C THR A 397 2.25 11.78 -16.07
N TRP A 398 1.86 12.78 -16.86
CA TRP A 398 0.60 13.51 -16.66
C TRP A 398 0.14 14.21 -17.94
N GLN A 399 -1.13 14.01 -18.29
CA GLN A 399 -1.83 14.73 -19.36
C GLN A 399 -3.12 15.34 -18.81
N ALA A 400 -3.62 16.44 -19.39
CA ALA A 400 -4.87 17.06 -18.95
C ALA A 400 -6.07 16.08 -19.03
N SER A 401 -6.09 15.22 -20.04
CA SER A 401 -7.09 14.15 -20.18
C SER A 401 -7.03 13.09 -19.08
N ASP A 402 -5.91 12.94 -18.36
CA ASP A 402 -5.81 11.95 -17.29
C ASP A 402 -6.80 12.24 -16.16
N LEU A 403 -7.14 13.52 -15.92
CA LEU A 403 -8.11 13.87 -14.89
C LEU A 403 -9.51 13.31 -15.17
N GLU A 404 -9.91 13.21 -16.44
CA GLU A 404 -11.19 12.63 -16.84
C GLU A 404 -11.25 11.12 -16.57
N HIS A 405 -10.10 10.47 -16.47
CA HIS A 405 -9.97 9.03 -16.26
C HIS A 405 -9.77 8.61 -14.80
N ILE A 406 -9.45 9.56 -13.91
CA ILE A 406 -9.27 9.31 -12.48
C ILE A 406 -10.62 9.35 -11.74
N SER A 407 -10.90 8.27 -11.03
CA SER A 407 -12.00 8.18 -10.06
C SER A 407 -11.48 7.56 -8.77
N SER A 408 -10.83 8.41 -7.97
CA SER A 408 -9.98 7.96 -6.88
C SER A 408 -10.24 8.64 -5.54
N THR A 409 -10.30 7.83 -4.48
CA THR A 409 -10.28 8.28 -3.07
C THR A 409 -8.91 8.16 -2.43
N TYR A 410 -7.87 7.85 -3.21
CA TYR A 410 -6.54 7.66 -2.69
C TYR A 410 -6.06 8.94 -1.98
N PRO A 411 -5.57 8.85 -0.73
CA PRO A 411 -5.34 10.03 0.08
C PRO A 411 -4.01 10.72 -0.24
N ASN A 412 -3.98 12.03 -0.03
CA ASN A 412 -2.76 12.79 0.08
C ASN A 412 -2.21 12.70 1.51
N TYR A 413 -1.22 11.81 1.70
CA TYR A 413 -0.59 11.57 2.99
C TYR A 413 0.17 12.78 3.55
N GLY A 414 0.57 13.73 2.70
CA GLY A 414 1.29 14.94 3.13
C GLY A 414 0.38 16.07 3.62
N VAL A 415 -0.87 16.13 3.13
CA VAL A 415 -1.88 17.10 3.57
C VAL A 415 -2.60 16.60 4.82
N LEU A 416 -2.80 15.28 4.95
CA LEU A 416 -3.40 14.67 6.14
C LEU A 416 -2.60 14.94 7.44
N ALA A 417 -1.30 15.23 7.32
CA ALA A 417 -0.46 15.65 8.44
C ALA A 417 -0.87 17.04 9.00
N ASP A 418 -1.44 17.90 8.16
CA ASP A 418 -1.73 19.31 8.48
C ASP A 418 -3.24 19.59 8.60
N SER A 419 -4.11 18.71 8.11
CA SER A 419 -5.55 18.96 8.02
C SER A 419 -6.28 18.80 9.36
N THR A 420 -7.04 19.82 9.78
CA THR A 420 -8.12 19.69 10.76
C THR A 420 -9.37 19.09 10.10
N HIS A 421 -10.21 18.38 10.86
CA HIS A 421 -11.41 17.68 10.36
C HIS A 421 -12.24 18.48 9.34
N GLY A 422 -12.33 17.98 8.09
CA GLY A 422 -13.27 18.49 7.08
C GLY A 422 -12.70 18.76 5.68
N ASP A 423 -11.38 18.88 5.53
CA ASP A 423 -10.75 19.10 4.22
C ASP A 423 -10.70 17.81 3.39
N SER A 424 -10.99 17.92 2.08
CA SER A 424 -10.88 16.75 1.20
C SER A 424 -9.42 16.46 0.90
N VAL A 425 -8.96 15.31 1.38
CA VAL A 425 -7.60 14.80 1.12
C VAL A 425 -7.56 13.80 -0.04
N GLU A 426 -8.67 13.61 -0.76
CA GLU A 426 -8.83 12.58 -1.78
C GLU A 426 -8.29 13.04 -3.14
N MET A 427 -7.55 12.15 -3.82
CA MET A 427 -6.86 12.42 -5.09
C MET A 427 -7.73 13.10 -6.14
N GLU A 428 -8.89 12.52 -6.50
CA GLU A 428 -9.71 13.08 -7.58
C GLU A 428 -10.15 14.52 -7.29
N ARG A 429 -10.52 14.79 -6.04
CA ARG A 429 -11.01 16.11 -5.63
C ARG A 429 -9.86 17.13 -5.58
N LEU A 430 -8.72 16.77 -4.98
CA LEU A 430 -7.54 17.63 -4.94
C LEU A 430 -7.04 17.97 -6.35
N LEU A 431 -6.95 17.00 -7.25
CA LEU A 431 -6.49 17.24 -8.62
C LEU A 431 -7.44 18.17 -9.37
N LYS A 432 -8.76 18.00 -9.23
CA LYS A 432 -9.77 18.92 -9.78
C LYS A 432 -9.63 20.35 -9.23
N GLU A 433 -9.49 20.49 -7.92
CA GLU A 433 -9.35 21.79 -7.26
C GLU A 433 -8.07 22.50 -7.72
N TRP A 434 -6.95 21.79 -7.80
CA TRP A 434 -5.67 22.38 -8.20
C TRP A 434 -5.59 22.74 -9.69
N GLU A 435 -6.29 22.03 -10.56
CA GLU A 435 -6.35 22.39 -11.98
C GLU A 435 -7.09 23.72 -12.18
N VAL A 436 -8.20 23.92 -11.45
CA VAL A 436 -8.93 25.21 -11.45
C VAL A 436 -8.05 26.35 -10.92
N MET A 437 -7.21 26.11 -9.93
CA MET A 437 -6.29 27.11 -9.38
C MET A 437 -5.07 27.42 -10.28
N SER A 438 -4.79 26.58 -11.27
CA SER A 438 -3.71 26.79 -12.24
C SER A 438 -4.14 27.53 -13.51
N LEU A 439 -5.46 27.73 -13.68
CA LEU A 439 -6.08 28.65 -14.65
C LEU A 439 -6.21 30.05 -14.04
#